data_AF-A0A2U3QDV6-F1
#
_entry.id   AF-A0A2U3QDV6-F1
#
_cell.length_a   1.000
_cell.length_b   1.000
_cell.length_c   1.000
_cell.angle_alpha   90.00
_cell.angle_beta   90.00
_cell.angle_gamma   90.00
#
_symmetry.space_group_name_H-M   'P 1'
#
loop_
_entity.id
_entity.type
_entity.pdbx_description
1 polymer ?
#
loop_
_entity_poly.entity_id
_entity_poly.type
_entity_poly.pdbx_seq_one_letter_code
_entity_poly.pdbx_strand_id
1 'polypeptide(L)'
;MTAVTRGREHYVVLGNTAYSVVEDTNDSGIKDGGDMTLPDFPKKVEASLSWNNTGNDVTFDKRGIMPKWSTIRVASATDADYDCIAVSTTRIITGQYVNSKCRPK
;
A
#
# COMPACT_ATOMS: atom_id res chain seq x y z
N MET A 1 2.25 -13.57 -6.34
CA MET A 1 3.38 -13.96 -5.46
C MET A 1 3.64 -12.82 -4.48
N THR A 2 4.07 -13.11 -3.24
CA THR A 2 4.23 -12.10 -2.16
C THR A 2 5.70 -11.91 -1.77
N ALA A 3 6.00 -10.81 -1.07
CA ALA A 3 7.33 -10.50 -0.52
C ALA A 3 7.95 -11.69 0.25
N VAL A 4 7.14 -12.35 1.08
CA VAL A 4 7.55 -13.51 1.88
C VAL A 4 7.96 -14.70 1.01
N THR A 5 7.19 -15.00 -0.05
CA THR A 5 7.51 -16.14 -0.94
C THR A 5 8.78 -15.92 -1.74
N ARG A 6 9.13 -14.66 -2.02
CA ARG A 6 10.31 -14.30 -2.82
C ARG A 6 11.54 -13.94 -1.99
N GLY A 7 11.37 -13.70 -0.68
CA GLY A 7 12.45 -13.28 0.21
C GLY A 7 13.00 -11.89 -0.14
N ARG A 8 12.18 -11.01 -0.70
CA ARG A 8 12.55 -9.66 -1.18
C ARG A 8 11.61 -8.61 -0.62
N GLU A 9 12.11 -7.39 -0.42
CA GLU A 9 11.24 -6.27 -0.05
C GLU A 9 10.32 -5.91 -1.22
N HIS A 10 9.12 -5.43 -0.92
CA HIS A 10 8.16 -4.97 -1.90
C HIS A 10 7.63 -3.60 -1.51
N TYR A 11 7.42 -2.76 -2.52
CA TYR A 11 6.87 -1.43 -2.41
C TYR A 11 5.57 -1.36 -3.20
N VAL A 12 4.46 -1.10 -2.52
CA VAL A 12 3.17 -0.83 -3.16
C VAL A 12 3.09 0.64 -3.47
N VAL A 13 3.03 0.99 -4.75
CA VAL A 13 2.91 2.37 -5.24
C VAL A 13 1.45 2.64 -5.55
N LEU A 14 0.87 3.62 -4.87
CA LEU A 14 -0.52 4.01 -4.92
C LEU A 14 -0.68 5.25 -5.81
N GLY A 15 -1.21 5.05 -7.01
CA GLY A 15 -1.61 6.13 -7.91
C GLY A 15 -3.12 6.38 -7.85
N ASN A 16 -3.56 7.50 -8.42
CA ASN A 16 -4.98 7.87 -8.36
C ASN A 16 -5.88 6.93 -9.17
N THR A 17 -5.38 6.37 -10.27
CA THR A 17 -6.16 5.51 -11.19
C THR A 17 -5.60 4.10 -11.33
N ALA A 18 -4.49 3.81 -10.67
CA ALA A 18 -3.88 2.49 -10.64
C ALA A 18 -2.93 2.33 -9.45
N TYR A 19 -2.59 1.10 -9.12
CA TYR A 19 -1.51 0.78 -8.18
C TYR A 19 -0.52 -0.19 -8.80
N SER A 20 0.73 -0.12 -8.36
CA SER A 20 1.81 -1.01 -8.77
C SER A 20 2.43 -1.69 -7.57
N VAL A 21 3.01 -2.86 -7.78
CA VAL A 21 3.91 -3.50 -6.81
C VAL A 21 5.29 -3.55 -7.43
N VAL A 22 6.25 -2.98 -6.73
CA VAL A 22 7.66 -2.89 -7.10
C VAL A 22 8.44 -3.81 -6.16
N GLU A 23 9.37 -4.58 -6.69
CA GLU A 23 10.22 -5.51 -5.97
C GLU A 23 11.64 -4.98 -5.88
N ASP A 24 12.23 -5.08 -4.68
CA ASP A 24 13.65 -4.80 -4.43
C ASP A 24 14.51 -5.90 -5.06
N THR A 25 14.93 -5.65 -6.30
CA THR A 25 15.73 -6.59 -7.08
C THR A 25 17.22 -6.47 -6.81
N ASN A 26 17.68 -5.31 -6.34
CA ASN A 26 19.09 -5.03 -6.05
C ASN A 26 19.48 -5.25 -4.58
N ASP A 27 18.52 -5.60 -3.72
CA ASP A 27 18.68 -5.86 -2.29
C ASP A 27 19.17 -4.65 -1.49
N SER A 28 18.80 -3.45 -1.93
CA SER A 28 19.21 -2.20 -1.31
C SER A 28 18.46 -1.89 -0.01
N GLY A 29 17.28 -2.50 0.19
CA GLY A 29 16.39 -2.20 1.31
C GLY A 29 15.72 -0.83 1.23
N ILE A 30 15.78 -0.18 0.06
CA ILE A 30 15.16 1.12 -0.21
C ILE A 30 14.56 1.12 -1.62
N LYS A 31 13.47 1.86 -1.82
CA LYS A 31 12.88 2.01 -3.15
C LYS A 31 13.77 2.91 -4.02
N ASP A 32 14.37 2.36 -5.08
CA ASP A 32 15.30 3.07 -5.96
C ASP A 32 15.18 2.69 -7.46
N GLY A 33 16.12 3.15 -8.29
CA GLY A 33 16.12 2.90 -9.74
C GLY A 33 16.55 1.49 -10.16
N GLY A 34 17.03 0.67 -9.23
CA GLY A 34 17.38 -0.73 -9.44
C GLY A 34 16.23 -1.70 -9.15
N ASP A 35 15.06 -1.20 -8.77
CA ASP A 35 13.87 -1.99 -8.50
C ASP A 35 13.03 -2.26 -9.76
N MET A 36 12.29 -3.37 -9.74
CA MET A 36 11.43 -3.75 -10.86
C MET A 36 9.95 -3.79 -10.47
N THR A 37 9.10 -3.21 -11.31
CA THR A 37 7.65 -3.43 -11.20
C THR A 37 7.32 -4.88 -11.56
N LEU A 38 6.49 -5.53 -10.75
CA LEU A 38 6.05 -6.90 -11.01
C LEU A 38 5.23 -6.97 -12.32
N PRO A 39 5.34 -8.06 -13.11
CA PRO A 39 4.76 -8.13 -14.47
C PRO A 39 3.24 -7.92 -14.55
N ASP A 40 2.50 -8.24 -13.49
CA ASP A 40 1.03 -8.13 -13.44
C ASP A 40 0.55 -6.71 -13.08
N PHE A 41 1.46 -5.73 -13.06
CA PHE A 41 1.21 -4.36 -12.62
C PHE A 41 1.62 -3.34 -13.70
N PRO A 42 1.00 -2.16 -13.75
CA PRO A 42 -0.01 -1.63 -12.81
C PRO A 42 -1.40 -2.26 -12.95
N LYS A 43 -2.15 -2.28 -11.85
CA LYS A 43 -3.57 -2.65 -11.82
C LYS A 43 -4.43 -1.41 -11.70
N LYS A 44 -5.44 -1.28 -12.55
CA LYS A 44 -6.38 -0.14 -12.53
C LYS A 44 -7.32 -0.23 -11.34
N VAL A 45 -7.68 0.93 -10.79
CA VAL A 45 -8.78 1.07 -9.83
C VAL A 45 -10.03 1.55 -10.56
N GLU A 46 -11.20 1.13 -10.08
CA GLU A 46 -12.49 1.41 -10.75
C GLU A 46 -12.91 2.88 -10.66
N ALA A 47 -12.54 3.54 -9.57
CA ALA A 47 -12.77 4.97 -9.34
C ALA A 47 -11.45 5.66 -9.02
N SER A 48 -11.34 6.94 -9.38
CA SER A 48 -10.17 7.75 -9.02
C SER A 48 -10.10 7.91 -7.52
N LEU A 49 -8.98 7.49 -6.93
CA LEU A 49 -8.71 7.56 -5.50
C LEU A 49 -7.85 8.79 -5.20
N SER A 50 -8.13 9.46 -4.08
CA SER A 50 -7.27 10.51 -3.53
C SER A 50 -6.63 10.02 -2.24
N TRP A 51 -5.33 9.75 -2.30
CA TRP A 51 -4.53 9.26 -1.18
C TRP A 51 -4.07 10.45 -0.33
N ASN A 52 -4.79 10.74 0.75
CA ASN A 52 -4.47 11.89 1.60
C ASN A 52 -3.53 11.49 2.76
N ASN A 53 -2.61 12.42 3.10
CA ASN A 53 -1.88 12.52 4.37
C ASN A 53 -0.76 11.52 4.74
N THR A 54 -0.32 10.59 3.89
CA THR A 54 0.66 9.57 4.36
C THR A 54 1.71 9.13 3.36
N GLY A 55 1.75 9.76 2.18
CA GLY A 55 2.59 9.33 1.06
C GLY A 55 1.89 8.29 0.18
N ASN A 56 2.47 8.03 -0.99
CA ASN A 56 1.90 7.16 -2.02
C ASN A 56 2.51 5.76 -2.02
N ASP A 57 3.33 5.42 -1.03
CA ASP A 57 4.08 4.17 -1.01
C ASP A 57 3.85 3.39 0.30
N VAL A 58 3.65 2.08 0.18
CA VAL A 58 3.55 1.13 1.31
C VAL A 58 4.66 0.10 1.19
N THR A 59 5.54 0.02 2.18
CA THR A 59 6.69 -0.91 2.17
C THR A 59 6.39 -2.15 3.00
N PHE A 60 6.68 -3.32 2.43
CA PHE A 60 6.72 -4.58 3.16
C PHE A 60 8.13 -5.16 3.08
N ASP A 61 8.71 -5.49 4.22
CA ASP A 61 10.02 -6.13 4.28
C ASP A 61 9.95 -7.60 3.82
N LYS A 62 11.11 -8.26 3.74
CA LYS A 62 11.24 -9.68 3.36
C LYS A 62 10.43 -10.65 4.24
N ARG A 63 10.03 -10.23 5.45
CA ARG A 63 9.22 -11.00 6.41
C ARG A 63 7.73 -10.69 6.27
N GLY A 64 7.34 -9.81 5.35
CA GLY A 64 5.97 -9.33 5.20
C GLY A 64 5.56 -8.34 6.29
N ILE A 65 6.52 -7.73 6.97
CA ILE A 65 6.31 -6.77 8.03
C ILE A 65 6.40 -5.36 7.45
N MET A 66 5.45 -4.50 7.80
CA MET A 66 5.54 -3.08 7.48
C MET A 66 6.37 -2.38 8.58
N PRO A 67 7.55 -1.81 8.27
CA PRO A 67 8.45 -1.27 9.29
C PRO A 67 7.91 -0.01 9.98
N LYS A 68 7.02 0.74 9.31
CA LYS A 68 6.41 1.97 9.81
C LYS A 68 4.90 1.83 9.88
N TRP A 69 4.32 2.13 11.03
CA TRP A 69 2.86 2.28 11.13
C TRP A 69 2.39 3.41 10.24
N SER A 70 1.39 3.14 9.40
CA SER A 70 0.76 4.14 8.56
C SER A 70 -0.74 3.93 8.50
N THR A 71 -1.50 5.02 8.44
CA THR A 71 -2.91 4.97 8.07
C THR A 71 -3.03 5.62 6.71
N ILE A 72 -3.50 4.85 5.74
CA ILE A 72 -3.75 5.31 4.39
C ILE A 72 -5.23 5.66 4.35
N ARG A 73 -5.53 6.93 4.08
CA ARG A 73 -6.90 7.38 3.91
C ARG A 73 -7.20 7.52 2.43
N VAL A 74 -8.30 6.91 2.02
CA VAL A 74 -8.84 7.06 0.68
C VAL A 74 -9.97 8.07 0.76
N ALA A 75 -9.77 9.27 0.23
CA ALA A 75 -10.90 10.16 -0.04
C ALA A 75 -11.45 9.80 -1.42
N SER A 76 -12.72 9.33 -1.44
CA SER A 76 -13.50 9.20 -2.66
C SER A 76 -14.63 10.23 -2.67
N ALA A 77 -15.07 10.63 -3.86
CA ALA A 77 -16.30 11.42 -4.03
C ALA A 77 -17.58 10.56 -3.97
N THR A 78 -17.43 9.24 -3.96
CA THR A 78 -18.53 8.27 -3.81
C THR A 78 -18.59 7.73 -2.38
N ASP A 79 -19.80 7.39 -1.94
CA ASP A 79 -20.01 6.71 -0.65
C ASP A 79 -19.34 5.33 -0.71
N ALA A 80 -18.32 5.14 0.12
CA ALA A 80 -17.49 3.94 0.10
C ALA A 80 -17.77 3.10 1.35
N ASP A 81 -17.92 1.80 1.17
CA ASP A 81 -18.07 0.88 2.29
C ASP A 81 -16.86 0.91 3.23
N TYR A 82 -15.68 1.16 2.65
CA TYR A 82 -14.40 1.34 3.32
C TYR A 82 -13.67 2.56 2.71
N ASP A 83 -13.30 3.54 3.52
CA ASP A 83 -12.57 4.76 3.11
C ASP A 83 -11.20 4.89 3.83
N CYS A 84 -10.79 3.87 4.58
CA CYS A 84 -9.46 3.81 5.19
C CYS A 84 -8.87 2.40 5.23
N ILE A 85 -7.54 2.38 5.16
CA ILE A 85 -6.70 1.21 5.36
C ILE A 85 -5.65 1.59 6.42
N ALA A 86 -5.75 1.03 7.62
CA ALA A 86 -4.69 1.14 8.62
C ALA A 86 -3.77 -0.07 8.50
N VAL A 87 -2.48 0.19 8.26
CA VAL A 87 -1.46 -0.85 8.21
C VAL A 87 -0.56 -0.71 9.43
N SER A 88 -0.60 -1.77 10.24
CA SER A 88 0.30 -2.00 11.35
C SER A 88 1.39 -2.98 10.94
N THR A 89 2.41 -3.12 11.78
CA THR A 89 3.56 -4.01 11.60
C THR A 89 3.21 -5.41 11.09
N THR A 90 2.10 -5.99 11.55
CA THR A 90 1.69 -7.37 11.18
C THR A 90 0.24 -7.50 10.75
N ARG A 91 -0.51 -6.40 10.63
CA ARG A 91 -1.94 -6.44 10.30
C ARG A 91 -2.34 -5.30 9.39
N ILE A 92 -3.17 -5.62 8.41
CA ILE A 92 -3.91 -4.67 7.58
C ILE A 92 -5.35 -4.64 8.10
N ILE A 93 -5.86 -3.44 8.36
CA ILE A 93 -7.21 -3.19 8.85
C ILE A 93 -7.90 -2.29 7.84
N THR A 94 -9.00 -2.75 7.26
CA THR A 94 -9.89 -1.96 6.41
C THR A 94 -11.07 -1.46 7.22
N GLY A 95 -11.51 -0.23 7.01
CA GLY A 95 -12.56 0.35 7.83
C GLY A 95 -13.14 1.65 7.28
N GLN A 96 -13.86 2.33 8.16
CA GLN A 96 -14.31 3.71 7.96
C GLN A 96 -13.48 4.69 8.80
N TYR A 97 -13.12 5.83 8.22
CA TYR A 97 -12.32 6.87 8.84
C TYR A 97 -13.21 7.79 9.68
N VAL A 98 -13.28 7.52 10.98
CA VAL A 98 -14.14 8.25 11.92
C VAL A 98 -13.31 8.77 13.10
N ASN A 99 -13.46 10.05 13.43
CA ASN A 99 -12.75 10.70 14.55
C ASN A 99 -11.23 10.52 14.46
N SER A 100 -10.66 10.73 13.27
CA SER A 100 -9.22 10.60 12.98
C SER A 100 -8.65 9.19 13.20
N LYS A 101 -9.49 8.15 13.12
CA LYS A 101 -9.07 6.76 13.27
C LYS A 101 -9.75 5.90 12.22
N CYS A 102 -9.02 4.93 11.69
CA CYS A 102 -9.62 3.87 10.89
C CYS A 102 -10.33 2.87 11.81
N ARG A 103 -11.66 2.82 11.74
CA ARG A 103 -12.48 1.90 12.54
C ARG A 103 -12.89 0.71 11.68
N PRO A 104 -12.55 -0.53 12.08
CA PRO A 104 -13.11 -1.71 11.42
C PRO A 104 -14.65 -1.62 11.43
N LYS A 105 -15.27 -1.95 10.30
CA LYS A 105 -16.71 -2.22 10.25
C LYS A 105 -17.01 -3.57 10.89
#